data_AF-A0A0S2LUY3-F1
#
_entry.id   AF-A0A0S2LUY3-F1
#
_cell.length_a   1.000
_cell.length_b   1.000
_cell.length_c   1.000
_cell.angle_alpha   90.00
_cell.angle_beta   90.00
_cell.angle_gamma   90.00
#
_symmetry.space_group_name_H-M   'P 1'
#
loop_
_entity.id
_entity.type
_entity.pdbx_description
1 polymer ?
#
loop_
_entity_poly.entity_id
_entity_poly.type
_entity_poly.pdbx_seq_one_letter_code
_entity_poly.pdbx_strand_id
1 'polypeptide(L)'
;MSAGTLGIKGVAQESAVHSRPRMRAGYTSISAGTMDKLVAAIAADAFNVPLKDVRAGVHDQSGQVSVSLAVPLVLRLAAELNGRSETNGGTVFERAASGRQRVTQGIEVLAGSTVGRVDVRFTGIHEPDPRNAGRVQ
;
A
#
# COMPACT_ATOMS: atom_id res chain seq x y z
N MET A 1 18.60 14.53 -61.22
CA MET A 1 18.31 13.39 -60.34
C MET A 1 19.04 13.59 -59.03
N SER A 2 18.35 13.95 -57.95
CA SER A 2 18.76 13.62 -56.58
C SER A 2 17.52 13.76 -55.71
N ALA A 3 17.03 12.62 -55.25
CA ALA A 3 15.88 12.46 -54.38
C ALA A 3 16.38 12.37 -52.94
N GLY A 4 15.68 13.03 -52.02
CA GLY A 4 15.98 12.90 -50.59
C GLY A 4 15.34 13.95 -49.69
N THR A 5 14.04 14.24 -49.88
CA THR A 5 13.24 14.98 -48.88
C THR A 5 12.22 14.03 -48.27
N LEU A 6 12.49 13.54 -47.06
CA LEU A 6 11.51 12.98 -46.13
C LEU A 6 11.98 13.41 -44.74
N GLY A 7 11.24 14.28 -44.05
CA GLY A 7 10.25 13.88 -43.04
C GLY A 7 10.99 13.63 -41.72
N ILE A 8 10.68 14.26 -40.58
CA ILE A 8 9.37 14.39 -39.97
C ILE A 8 9.46 15.35 -38.78
N LYS A 9 8.40 16.16 -38.68
CA LYS A 9 7.77 16.82 -37.52
C LYS A 9 8.47 16.81 -36.17
N GLY A 10 8.47 18.01 -35.58
CA GLY A 10 8.93 18.27 -34.23
C GLY A 10 8.28 17.38 -33.19
N VAL A 11 9.11 17.01 -32.23
CA VAL A 11 8.66 16.73 -30.88
C VAL A 11 8.95 18.02 -30.13
N ALA A 12 7.92 18.85 -30.04
CA ALA A 12 7.84 19.86 -29.01
C ALA A 12 8.18 19.14 -27.71
N GLN A 13 9.29 19.54 -27.10
CA GLN A 13 9.69 19.12 -25.78
C GLN A 13 8.64 19.71 -24.84
N GLU A 14 7.55 18.96 -24.68
CA GLU A 14 6.39 19.31 -23.90
C GLU A 14 6.85 19.46 -22.47
N SER A 15 6.94 20.72 -22.09
CA SER A 15 7.18 21.27 -20.78
C SER A 15 6.78 20.28 -19.68
N ALA A 16 7.76 19.62 -19.08
CA ALA A 16 7.60 19.03 -17.77
C ALA A 16 7.37 20.19 -16.80
N VAL A 17 6.12 20.64 -16.73
CA VAL A 17 5.59 21.56 -15.72
C VAL A 17 5.70 20.80 -14.40
N HIS A 18 6.88 20.83 -13.81
CA HIS A 18 7.06 20.59 -12.39
C HIS A 18 6.35 21.76 -11.71
N SER A 19 5.02 21.63 -11.58
CA SER A 19 4.20 22.57 -10.84
C SER A 19 4.75 22.58 -9.43
N ARG A 20 5.58 23.59 -9.12
CA ARG A 20 6.06 23.83 -7.76
C ARG A 20 4.82 23.80 -6.87
N PRO A 21 4.80 22.98 -5.81
CA PRO A 21 3.62 22.88 -4.96
C PRO A 21 3.34 24.30 -4.47
N ARG A 22 2.20 24.86 -4.89
CA ARG A 22 1.75 26.15 -4.38
C ARG A 22 1.41 25.89 -2.93
N MET A 23 2.35 26.19 -2.04
CA MET A 23 2.18 26.06 -0.62
C MET A 23 1.05 27.02 -0.23
N ARG A 24 -0.15 26.45 -0.01
CA ARG A 24 -1.30 27.20 0.47
C ARG A 24 -1.19 27.22 2.00
N ALA A 25 -1.20 28.40 2.60
CA ALA A 25 -1.22 28.52 4.05
C ALA A 25 -2.45 27.77 4.62
N GLY A 26 -2.25 27.01 5.70
CA GLY A 26 -3.29 26.20 6.32
C GLY A 26 -3.50 24.79 5.73
N TYR A 27 -2.68 24.38 4.76
CA TYR A 27 -2.73 23.02 4.19
C TYR A 27 -1.39 22.31 4.33
N THR A 28 -1.42 21.04 4.74
CA THR A 28 -0.28 20.14 4.69
C THR A 28 -0.34 19.35 3.37
N SER A 29 0.68 19.49 2.52
CA SER A 29 0.77 18.69 1.29
C SER A 29 1.57 17.42 1.52
N ILE A 30 0.96 16.27 1.29
CA ILE A 30 1.64 14.96 1.27
C ILE A 30 1.71 14.51 -0.18
N SER A 31 2.90 14.14 -0.66
CA SER A 31 3.06 13.61 -2.01
C SER A 31 2.40 12.23 -2.12
N ALA A 32 1.88 11.87 -3.30
CA ALA A 32 1.28 10.55 -3.51
C ALA A 32 2.22 9.40 -3.12
N GLY A 33 3.50 9.48 -3.52
CA GLY A 33 4.50 8.47 -3.15
C GLY A 33 4.83 8.44 -1.65
N THR A 34 4.65 9.55 -0.93
CA THR A 34 4.73 9.55 0.54
C THR A 34 3.51 8.86 1.15
N MET A 35 2.32 9.10 0.59
CA MET A 35 1.09 8.45 1.03
C MET A 35 1.17 6.93 0.82
N ASP A 36 1.67 6.46 -0.33
CA ASP A 36 1.88 5.03 -0.59
C ASP A 36 2.78 4.38 0.48
N LYS A 37 3.86 5.06 0.88
CA LYS A 37 4.76 4.57 1.93
C LYS A 37 4.11 4.53 3.31
N LEU A 38 3.30 5.55 3.65
CA LEU A 38 2.57 5.57 4.92
C LEU A 38 1.55 4.43 4.98
N VAL A 39 0.81 4.22 3.89
CA VAL A 39 -0.12 3.09 3.78
C VAL A 39 0.61 1.75 3.85
N ALA A 40 1.78 1.62 3.21
CA ALA A 40 2.59 0.42 3.32
C ALA A 40 3.05 0.16 4.77
N ALA A 41 3.41 1.20 5.53
CA ALA A 41 3.77 1.08 6.94
C ALA A 41 2.58 0.65 7.81
N ILE A 42 1.40 1.24 7.59
CA ILE A 42 0.16 0.83 8.28
C ILE A 42 -0.17 -0.63 7.97
N ALA A 43 -0.03 -1.05 6.71
CA ALA A 43 -0.26 -2.43 6.31
C ALA A 43 0.78 -3.39 6.89
N ALA A 44 2.05 -3.00 6.94
CA ALA A 44 3.11 -3.79 7.56
C ALA A 44 2.81 -4.08 9.04
N ASP A 45 2.39 -3.06 9.78
CA ASP A 45 1.99 -3.19 11.18
C ASP A 45 0.71 -4.03 11.35
N ALA A 46 -0.31 -3.75 10.53
CA ALA A 46 -1.56 -4.51 10.57
C ALA A 46 -1.34 -6.00 10.26
N PHE A 47 -0.51 -6.35 9.28
CA PHE A 47 -0.26 -7.75 8.93
C PHE A 47 0.93 -8.37 9.70
N ASN A 48 1.63 -7.60 10.54
CA ASN A 48 2.84 -8.01 11.26
C ASN A 48 3.92 -8.58 10.33
N VAL A 49 4.14 -7.90 9.20
CA VAL A 49 5.11 -8.28 8.16
C VAL A 49 6.18 -7.20 7.99
N PRO A 50 7.38 -7.55 7.49
CA PRO A 50 8.37 -6.55 7.16
C PRO A 50 7.87 -5.57 6.10
N LEU A 51 8.15 -4.26 6.27
CA LEU A 51 7.76 -3.22 5.30
C LEU A 51 8.26 -3.51 3.87
N LYS A 52 9.45 -4.12 3.74
CA LYS A 52 10.03 -4.50 2.44
C LYS A 52 9.18 -5.51 1.66
N ASP A 53 8.31 -6.26 2.34
CA ASP A 53 7.45 -7.28 1.74
C ASP A 53 6.05 -6.73 1.43
N VAL A 54 5.80 -5.47 1.75
CA VAL A 54 4.53 -4.78 1.49
C VAL A 54 4.67 -3.89 0.27
N ARG A 55 3.71 -4.00 -0.65
CA ARG A 55 3.51 -3.02 -1.71
C ARG A 55 2.13 -2.40 -1.56
N ALA A 56 2.08 -1.07 -1.56
CA ALA A 56 0.85 -0.32 -1.48
C ALA A 56 0.74 0.64 -2.67
N GLY A 57 -0.50 0.90 -3.09
CA GLY A 57 -0.84 1.96 -4.03
C GLY A 57 -2.15 2.61 -3.63
N VAL A 58 -2.13 3.94 -3.55
CA VAL A 58 -3.28 4.77 -3.16
C VAL A 58 -3.79 5.54 -4.37
N HIS A 59 -5.10 5.49 -4.56
CA HIS A 59 -5.79 6.12 -5.67
C HIS A 59 -7.02 6.87 -5.15
N ASP A 60 -7.27 8.05 -5.69
CA ASP A 60 -8.56 8.71 -5.50
C ASP A 60 -9.56 8.11 -6.49
N GLN A 61 -10.70 7.64 -5.98
CA GLN A 61 -11.80 7.13 -6.78
C GLN A 61 -13.08 7.86 -6.38
N SER A 62 -13.50 8.81 -7.22
CA SER A 62 -14.75 9.57 -7.04
C SER A 62 -14.85 10.29 -5.68
N GLY A 63 -13.74 10.81 -5.15
CA GLY A 63 -13.71 11.50 -3.85
C GLY A 63 -13.63 10.57 -2.64
N GLN A 64 -13.40 9.27 -2.87
CA GLN A 64 -13.09 8.29 -1.84
C GLN A 64 -11.68 7.73 -2.06
N VAL A 65 -11.03 7.37 -0.96
CA VAL A 65 -9.71 6.74 -1.03
C VAL A 65 -9.87 5.27 -1.39
N SER A 66 -9.18 4.85 -2.45
CA SER A 66 -9.05 3.46 -2.87
C SER A 66 -7.62 3.00 -2.70
N VAL A 67 -7.47 1.79 -2.16
CA VAL A 67 -6.17 1.26 -1.75
C VAL A 67 -5.99 -0.13 -2.33
N SER A 68 -4.84 -0.34 -2.98
CA SER A 68 -4.38 -1.64 -3.42
C SER A 68 -3.19 -2.08 -2.55
N LEU A 69 -3.24 -3.30 -2.03
CA LEU A 69 -2.20 -3.86 -1.17
C LEU A 69 -1.76 -5.21 -1.72
N ALA A 70 -0.45 -5.44 -1.74
CA ALA A 70 0.13 -6.76 -1.90
C ALA A 70 0.99 -7.06 -0.68
N VAL A 71 0.57 -8.04 0.13
CA VAL A 71 1.20 -8.38 1.41
C VAL A 71 1.26 -9.89 1.59
N PRO A 72 2.30 -10.44 2.23
CA PRO A 72 2.27 -11.83 2.66
C PRO A 72 1.35 -11.98 3.87
N LEU A 73 0.81 -13.19 4.08
CA LEU A 73 0.03 -13.51 5.26
C LEU A 73 0.91 -14.24 6.28
N VAL A 74 0.90 -13.77 7.53
CA VAL A 74 1.66 -14.42 8.61
C VAL A 74 0.88 -15.59 9.17
N LEU A 75 1.44 -16.80 9.06
CA LEU A 75 0.87 -18.02 9.62
C LEU A 75 1.94 -18.77 10.43
N ARG A 76 1.57 -19.32 11.59
CA ARG A 76 2.44 -20.19 12.38
C ARG A 76 2.20 -21.64 11.99
N LEU A 77 2.79 -22.08 10.89
CA LEU A 77 2.47 -23.36 10.26
C LEU A 77 2.57 -24.55 11.23
N ALA A 78 3.60 -24.57 12.09
CA ALA A 78 3.75 -25.61 13.12
C ALA A 78 2.62 -25.60 14.18
N ALA A 79 2.07 -24.44 14.52
CA ALA A 79 0.94 -24.35 15.46
C ALA A 79 -0.40 -24.76 14.80
N GLU A 80 -0.56 -24.41 13.52
CA GLU A 80 -1.73 -24.81 12.68
C GLU A 80 -1.80 -26.33 12.53
N LEU A 81 -0.68 -26.97 12.14
CA LEU A 81 -0.63 -28.41 11.89
C LEU A 81 -0.83 -29.25 13.15
N ASN A 82 -0.46 -28.72 14.32
CA ASN A 82 -0.63 -29.40 15.61
C ASN A 82 -2.02 -29.18 16.24
N GLY A 83 -2.95 -28.51 15.54
CA GLY A 83 -4.28 -28.18 16.07
C GLY A 83 -4.25 -27.21 17.26
N ARG A 84 -3.11 -26.57 17.53
CA ARG A 84 -2.91 -25.61 18.63
C ARG A 84 -3.19 -24.17 18.20
N SER A 85 -3.75 -23.99 17.00
CA SER A 85 -4.02 -22.69 16.38
C SER A 85 -5.15 -21.89 17.00
N GLU A 86 -5.78 -22.41 18.06
CA GLU A 86 -6.92 -21.78 18.71
C GLU A 86 -6.59 -20.41 19.34
N THR A 87 -5.32 -20.01 19.38
CA THR A 87 -4.87 -18.88 20.21
C THR A 87 -4.65 -17.54 19.52
N ASN A 88 -4.77 -17.35 18.18
CA ASN A 88 -4.37 -16.04 17.62
C ASN A 88 -5.11 -15.48 16.39
N GLY A 89 -6.29 -15.94 16.02
CA GLY A 89 -7.12 -15.19 15.05
C GLY A 89 -7.96 -16.01 14.06
N GLY A 90 -8.23 -17.27 14.36
CA GLY A 90 -9.14 -18.09 13.57
C GLY A 90 -8.61 -18.44 12.17
N THR A 91 -9.53 -18.63 11.24
CA THR A 91 -9.25 -19.04 9.86
C THR A 91 -8.38 -18.02 9.11
N VAL A 92 -7.78 -18.46 8.00
CA VAL A 92 -7.05 -17.57 7.08
C VAL A 92 -7.91 -16.38 6.63
N PHE A 93 -9.21 -16.61 6.41
CA PHE A 93 -10.15 -15.56 6.01
C PHE A 93 -10.42 -14.55 7.11
N GLU A 94 -10.55 -14.98 8.37
CA GLU A 94 -10.75 -14.08 9.52
C GLU A 94 -9.51 -13.22 9.79
N ARG A 95 -8.31 -13.79 9.66
CA ARG A 95 -7.06 -13.03 9.70
C ARG A 95 -6.96 -12.01 8.58
N ALA A 96 -7.31 -12.40 7.35
CA ALA A 96 -7.34 -11.48 6.22
C ALA A 96 -8.35 -10.34 6.44
N ALA A 97 -9.55 -10.66 6.93
CA ALA A 97 -10.60 -9.68 7.20
C ALA A 97 -10.22 -8.71 8.32
N SER A 98 -9.70 -9.22 9.44
CA SER A 98 -9.25 -8.39 10.57
C SER A 98 -8.05 -7.51 10.21
N GLY A 99 -7.10 -8.03 9.42
CA GLY A 99 -5.99 -7.24 8.88
C GLY A 99 -6.48 -6.12 7.96
N ARG A 100 -7.37 -6.45 7.01
CA ARG A 100 -8.01 -5.45 6.14
C ARG A 100 -8.72 -4.35 6.94
N GLN A 101 -9.50 -4.73 7.95
CA GLN A 101 -10.22 -3.77 8.79
C GLN A 101 -9.26 -2.84 9.54
N ARG A 102 -8.18 -3.36 10.12
CA ARG A 102 -7.15 -2.54 10.78
C ARG A 102 -6.48 -1.57 9.82
N VAL A 103 -6.19 -2.00 8.59
CA VAL A 103 -5.64 -1.10 7.57
C VAL A 103 -6.64 -0.01 7.19
N THR A 104 -7.90 -0.37 6.94
CA THR A 104 -8.95 0.62 6.64
C THR A 104 -9.00 1.70 7.73
N GLN A 105 -9.08 1.29 9.00
CA GLN A 105 -9.12 2.23 10.12
C GLN A 105 -7.88 3.13 10.18
N GLY A 106 -6.68 2.57 10.01
CA GLY A 106 -5.44 3.35 10.01
C GLY A 106 -5.39 4.38 8.88
N ILE A 107 -5.88 4.02 7.69
CA ILE A 107 -5.91 4.92 6.54
C ILE A 107 -6.97 6.00 6.70
N GLU A 108 -8.15 5.69 7.26
CA GLU A 108 -9.19 6.69 7.53
C GLU A 108 -8.70 7.75 8.52
N VAL A 109 -7.98 7.34 9.56
CA VAL A 109 -7.34 8.27 10.52
C VAL A 109 -6.31 9.15 9.81
N LEU A 110 -5.50 8.60 8.92
CA LEU A 110 -4.44 9.34 8.22
C LEU A 110 -5.00 10.30 7.14
N ALA A 111 -5.94 9.82 6.32
CA ALA A 111 -6.47 10.56 5.19
C ALA A 111 -7.52 11.59 5.62
N GLY A 112 -8.16 11.40 6.78
CA GLY A 112 -9.28 12.24 7.23
C GLY A 112 -10.52 12.11 6.33
N SER A 113 -10.58 11.06 5.51
CA SER A 113 -11.64 10.77 4.55
C SER A 113 -12.01 9.30 4.58
N THR A 114 -13.25 8.98 4.19
CA THR A 114 -13.71 7.58 4.10
C THR A 114 -12.96 6.81 3.03
N VAL A 115 -12.53 5.60 3.39
CA VAL A 115 -11.92 4.66 2.44
C VAL A 115 -13.04 3.88 1.73
N GLY A 116 -13.18 4.10 0.43
CA GLY A 116 -14.22 3.47 -0.38
C GLY A 116 -13.91 2.00 -0.70
N ARG A 117 -12.63 1.69 -0.89
CA ARG A 117 -12.21 0.34 -1.32
C ARG A 117 -10.80 0.00 -0.83
N VAL A 118 -10.64 -1.24 -0.34
CA VAL A 118 -9.33 -1.82 -0.03
C VAL A 118 -9.27 -3.20 -0.66
N ASP A 119 -8.45 -3.34 -1.69
CA ASP A 119 -8.16 -4.62 -2.33
C ASP A 119 -6.84 -5.17 -1.76
N VAL A 120 -6.91 -6.32 -1.10
CA VAL A 120 -5.74 -6.99 -0.51
C VAL A 120 -5.41 -8.24 -1.30
N ARG A 121 -4.22 -8.29 -1.89
CA ARG A 121 -3.68 -9.46 -2.57
C ARG A 121 -2.63 -10.12 -1.67
N PHE A 122 -2.89 -11.37 -1.28
CA PHE A 122 -1.92 -12.14 -0.53
C PHE A 122 -0.87 -12.75 -1.47
N THR A 123 0.40 -12.42 -1.24
CA THR A 123 1.51 -12.84 -2.13
C THR A 123 2.13 -14.18 -1.72
N GLY A 124 1.91 -14.63 -0.50
CA GLY A 124 2.47 -15.86 0.05
C GLY A 124 2.21 -15.99 1.55
N ILE A 125 2.84 -16.99 2.15
CA ILE A 125 2.79 -17.24 3.59
C ILE A 125 4.17 -16.93 4.18
N HIS A 126 4.19 -16.15 5.25
CA HIS A 126 5.39 -15.94 6.06
C HIS A 126 5.23 -16.59 7.43
N GLU A 127 6.30 -17.22 7.89
CA GLU A 127 6.41 -17.62 9.28
C GLU A 127 6.87 -16.41 10.11
N PRO A 128 6.22 -16.10 11.23
CA PRO A 128 6.57 -14.92 12.01
C PRO A 128 8.01 -15.03 12.53
N ASP A 129 8.87 -14.10 12.10
CA ASP A 129 10.19 -13.93 12.71
C ASP A 129 10.00 -13.19 14.06
N PRO A 130 10.35 -13.80 15.21
CA PRO A 130 10.20 -13.18 16.52
C PRO A 130 10.98 -11.86 16.66
N ARG A 131 11.94 -11.58 15.77
CA ARG A 131 12.71 -10.32 15.76
C ARG A 131 11.94 -9.13 15.18
N ASN A 132 10.85 -9.36 14.44
CA ASN A 132 10.03 -8.28 13.86
C ASN A 132 8.86 -7.84 14.75
N ALA A 133 8.52 -8.60 15.79
CA ALA A 133 7.36 -8.33 16.64
C ALA A 133 7.49 -7.08 17.54
N GLY A 134 8.51 -6.23 17.35
CA GLY A 134 8.76 -5.07 18.21
C GLY A 134 9.64 -3.97 17.64
N ARG A 135 9.88 -3.91 16.31
CA ARG A 135 10.68 -2.84 15.72
C ARG A 135 9.87 -2.02 14.73
N VAL A 136 9.33 -0.92 15.21
CA VAL A 136 9.10 0.28 14.38
C VAL A 136 10.48 0.87 14.05
N GLN A 137 10.89 0.79 12.78
CA GLN A 137 12.02 1.55 12.22
C GLN A 137 11.52 2.33 11.02
#